data_AF-A0A0M1JED8-F1
#
_entry.id   AF-A0A0M1JED8-F1
#
_cell.length_a   1.000
_cell.length_b   1.000
_cell.length_c   1.000
_cell.angle_alpha   90.00
_cell.angle_beta   90.00
_cell.angle_gamma   90.00
#
_symmetry.space_group_name_H-M   'P 1'
#
loop_
_entity.id
_entity.type
_entity.pdbx_description
1 polymer ?
#
loop_
_entity_poly.entity_id
_entity_poly.type
_entity_poly.pdbx_seq_one_letter_code
_entity_poly.pdbx_strand_id
1 'polypeptide(L)'
;MPKDEKSEADDVWQHGQEGRIHFFVHKPTRRCGIHIRGLADLVGVDEKALRSAILKVNSAPKKQDDLRKNYKTSLYNILKDREIFLVDLRNNSPKLNGKEVKVLLADICFDVAHYYSGKGYKAAHQTVGEMGRLGAPQFIFIKSGFNPQANSVILDEIEYLLAKEEIQVTKSRTGMIWLYTNPNTGECGIGLKSLTHICGGVALKQVITCIEQHQEHNKAFIRTGADAIVRSNIAYDTIYYFGHQAKPRKTKAKEWAAKLQQIDTYIHHKTGYAEVNRESKDELIAAQQREIERLRKQLGLYNAGGLVRWHFLLGTTLDHKFGGSGHV
;
A
#
# COMPACT_ATOMS: atom_id res chain seq x y z
N MET A 1 -6.75 -26.94 29.22
CA MET A 1 -6.27 -27.38 27.90
C MET A 1 -5.24 -26.36 27.44
N PRO A 2 -3.99 -26.76 27.13
CA PRO A 2 -2.96 -25.81 26.71
C PRO A 2 -3.36 -25.19 25.37
N LYS A 3 -3.19 -23.88 25.23
CA LYS A 3 -3.37 -23.16 23.97
C LYS A 3 -2.32 -23.67 22.99
N ASP A 4 -2.76 -24.28 21.91
CA ASP A 4 -1.88 -24.73 20.83
C ASP A 4 -1.00 -23.57 20.36
N GLU A 5 0.31 -23.83 20.35
CA GLU A 5 1.32 -22.97 19.78
C GLU A 5 0.96 -22.68 18.31
N LYS A 6 0.63 -21.43 17.99
CA LYS A 6 0.50 -20.99 16.59
C LYS A 6 1.87 -21.16 15.93
N SER A 7 1.99 -22.15 15.04
CA SER A 7 3.20 -22.37 14.25
C SER A 7 3.56 -21.09 13.47
N GLU A 8 4.84 -20.74 13.36
CA GLU A 8 5.35 -19.58 12.62
C GLU A 8 4.82 -19.49 11.16
N ALA A 9 4.38 -20.61 10.58
CA ALA A 9 3.78 -20.66 9.24
C ALA A 9 2.38 -19.99 9.16
N ASP A 10 1.63 -19.91 10.26
CA ASP A 10 0.34 -19.22 10.32
C ASP A 10 0.50 -17.69 10.40
N ASP A 11 1.69 -17.18 10.73
CA ASP A 11 1.94 -15.73 10.84
C ASP A 11 2.22 -15.06 9.48
N VAL A 12 2.44 -15.83 8.42
CA VAL A 12 2.79 -15.27 7.10
C VAL A 12 1.55 -14.76 6.34
N TRP A 13 0.35 -15.23 6.72
CA TRP A 13 -0.91 -14.89 6.06
C TRP A 13 -1.72 -13.89 6.89
N GLN A 14 -2.08 -12.76 6.29
CA GLN A 14 -3.17 -11.94 6.80
C GLN A 14 -4.50 -12.51 6.29
N HIS A 15 -5.43 -12.74 7.20
CA HIS A 15 -6.76 -13.27 6.90
C HIS A 15 -7.82 -12.29 7.37
N GLY A 16 -8.83 -12.06 6.53
CA GLY A 16 -10.06 -11.40 6.94
C GLY A 16 -11.27 -12.07 6.32
N GLN A 17 -12.43 -11.76 6.88
CA GLN A 17 -13.69 -12.40 6.54
C GLN A 17 -14.82 -11.39 6.55
N GLU A 18 -15.67 -11.46 5.53
CA GLU A 18 -16.93 -10.72 5.46
C GLU A 18 -18.03 -11.72 5.10
N GLY A 19 -18.95 -11.95 6.03
CA GLY A 19 -19.95 -13.02 5.89
C GLY A 19 -19.29 -14.38 5.68
N ARG A 20 -19.48 -14.99 4.50
CA ARG A 20 -18.91 -16.30 4.12
C ARG A 20 -17.67 -16.17 3.21
N ILE A 21 -17.24 -14.95 2.91
CA ILE A 21 -16.15 -14.65 1.98
C ILE A 21 -14.86 -14.50 2.78
N HIS A 22 -13.84 -15.27 2.42
CA HIS A 22 -12.52 -15.22 3.06
C HIS A 22 -11.49 -14.61 2.12
N PHE A 23 -10.74 -13.66 2.66
CA PHE A 23 -9.71 -12.87 1.97
C PHE A 23 -8.35 -13.19 2.59
N PHE A 24 -7.33 -13.32 1.74
CA PHE A 24 -5.99 -13.65 2.18
C PHE A 24 -4.95 -12.75 1.52
N VAL A 25 -3.94 -12.36 2.31
CA VAL A 25 -2.77 -11.63 1.83
C VAL A 25 -1.52 -12.31 2.38
N HIS A 26 -0.57 -12.62 1.50
CA HIS A 26 0.76 -13.01 1.89
C HIS A 26 1.51 -11.75 2.36
N LYS A 27 1.69 -11.58 3.68
CA LYS A 27 2.27 -10.34 4.24
C LYS A 27 3.60 -9.94 3.58
N PRO A 28 4.56 -10.87 3.32
CA PRO A 28 5.86 -10.51 2.74
C PRO A 28 5.81 -10.03 1.28
N THR A 29 5.04 -10.70 0.42
CA THR A 29 5.02 -10.38 -1.02
C THR A 29 3.85 -9.50 -1.42
N ARG A 30 2.89 -9.28 -0.50
CA ARG A 30 1.63 -8.58 -0.73
C ARG A 30 0.74 -9.20 -1.81
N ARG A 31 1.09 -10.40 -2.30
CA ARG A 31 0.20 -11.19 -3.16
C ARG A 31 -1.04 -11.53 -2.35
N CYS A 32 -2.19 -11.38 -2.97
CA CYS A 32 -3.46 -11.53 -2.28
C CYS A 32 -4.48 -12.22 -3.16
N GLY A 33 -5.57 -12.64 -2.53
CA GLY A 33 -6.56 -13.45 -3.19
C GLY A 33 -7.82 -13.71 -2.36
N ILE A 34 -8.81 -14.27 -3.03
CA ILE A 34 -10.11 -14.60 -2.44
C ILE A 34 -10.29 -16.11 -2.49
N HIS A 35 -10.82 -16.67 -1.41
CA HIS A 35 -11.20 -18.08 -1.37
C HIS A 35 -12.22 -18.38 -2.47
N ILE A 36 -12.09 -19.52 -3.16
CA ILE A 36 -12.92 -19.85 -4.33
C ILE A 36 -14.44 -19.78 -4.05
N ARG A 37 -14.89 -20.25 -2.89
CA ARG A 37 -16.29 -20.14 -2.48
C ARG A 37 -16.72 -18.69 -2.28
N GLY A 38 -15.87 -17.88 -1.67
CA GLY A 38 -16.15 -16.46 -1.47
C GLY A 38 -16.23 -15.70 -2.79
N LEU A 39 -15.37 -16.04 -3.75
CA LEU A 39 -15.45 -15.46 -5.09
C LEU A 39 -16.74 -15.86 -5.81
N ALA A 40 -17.17 -17.13 -5.69
CA ALA A 40 -18.42 -17.59 -6.26
C ALA A 40 -19.63 -16.81 -5.71
N ASP A 41 -19.66 -16.58 -4.40
CA ASP A 41 -20.68 -15.75 -3.73
C ASP A 41 -20.63 -14.30 -4.23
N LEU A 42 -19.44 -13.68 -4.35
CA LEU A 42 -19.27 -12.31 -4.86
C LEU A 42 -19.79 -12.13 -6.28
N VAL A 43 -19.53 -13.09 -7.17
CA VAL A 43 -19.94 -13.00 -8.58
C VAL A 43 -21.33 -13.55 -8.84
N GLY A 44 -21.99 -14.14 -7.84
CA GLY A 44 -23.34 -14.68 -7.93
C GLY A 44 -23.46 -15.96 -8.76
N VAL A 45 -22.47 -16.87 -8.66
CA VAL A 45 -22.44 -18.15 -9.38
C VAL A 45 -22.33 -19.32 -8.42
N ASP A 46 -22.76 -20.51 -8.86
CA ASP A 46 -22.58 -21.74 -8.09
C ASP A 46 -21.08 -22.07 -7.93
N GLU A 47 -20.66 -22.35 -6.68
CA GLU A 47 -19.28 -22.73 -6.35
C GLU A 47 -18.78 -23.89 -7.24
N LYS A 48 -19.62 -24.89 -7.50
CA LYS A 48 -19.26 -26.05 -8.34
C LYS A 48 -18.97 -25.60 -9.76
N ALA A 49 -19.73 -24.65 -10.31
CA ALA A 49 -19.50 -24.16 -11.66
C ALA A 49 -18.13 -23.47 -11.79
N LEU A 50 -17.79 -22.60 -10.82
CA LEU A 50 -16.49 -21.93 -10.78
C LEU A 50 -15.34 -22.92 -10.54
N ARG A 51 -15.51 -23.85 -9.60
CA ARG A 51 -14.52 -24.90 -9.30
C ARG A 51 -14.29 -25.83 -10.48
N SER A 52 -15.33 -26.25 -11.19
CA SER A 52 -15.21 -27.05 -12.40
C SER A 52 -14.47 -26.30 -13.51
N ALA A 53 -14.69 -24.99 -13.67
CA ALA A 53 -13.96 -24.19 -14.64
C ALA A 53 -12.46 -24.13 -14.31
N ILE A 54 -12.10 -23.87 -13.06
CA ILE A 54 -10.71 -23.80 -12.61
C ILE A 54 -10.02 -25.18 -12.65
N LEU A 55 -10.72 -26.26 -12.31
CA LEU A 55 -10.20 -27.62 -12.43
C LEU A 55 -9.86 -27.95 -13.88
N LYS A 56 -10.73 -27.58 -14.83
CA LYS A 56 -10.47 -27.79 -16.27
C LYS A 56 -9.22 -27.07 -16.75
N VAL A 57 -8.95 -25.86 -16.23
CA VAL A 57 -7.72 -25.12 -16.57
C VAL A 57 -6.47 -25.79 -15.99
N ASN A 58 -6.54 -26.29 -14.77
CA ASN A 58 -5.40 -26.94 -14.11
C ASN A 58 -5.11 -28.36 -14.61
N SER A 59 -6.13 -29.10 -15.04
CA SER A 59 -6.00 -30.48 -15.51
C SER A 59 -5.72 -30.58 -17.01
N ALA A 60 -5.75 -29.47 -17.75
CA ALA A 60 -5.41 -29.47 -19.18
C ALA A 60 -3.88 -29.62 -19.36
N PRO A 61 -3.40 -30.60 -20.15
CA PRO A 61 -1.97 -30.75 -20.39
C PRO A 61 -1.43 -29.53 -21.14
N LYS A 62 -0.36 -28.92 -20.62
CA LYS A 62 0.32 -27.72 -21.16
C LYS A 62 0.87 -27.86 -22.59
N LYS A 63 0.68 -29.01 -23.26
CA LYS A 63 1.36 -29.38 -24.51
C LYS A 63 0.52 -30.15 -25.55
N GLN A 64 -0.80 -30.00 -25.57
CA GLN A 64 -1.56 -30.57 -26.69
C GLN A 64 -2.73 -29.68 -27.09
N ASP A 65 -2.52 -28.94 -28.18
CA ASP A 65 -3.52 -28.09 -28.83
C ASP A 65 -4.71 -28.91 -29.41
N ASP A 66 -4.57 -30.24 -29.44
CA ASP A 66 -5.52 -31.21 -29.99
C ASP A 66 -6.52 -31.82 -28.99
N LEU A 67 -6.39 -31.58 -27.68
CA LEU A 67 -7.28 -32.23 -26.72
C LEU A 67 -8.63 -31.50 -26.56
N ARG A 68 -9.63 -32.04 -27.26
CA ARG A 68 -11.10 -31.89 -27.10
C ARG A 68 -11.60 -30.44 -27.02
N LYS A 69 -12.08 -29.91 -28.17
CA LYS A 69 -12.84 -28.64 -28.33
C LYS A 69 -13.89 -28.39 -27.23
N ASN A 70 -14.42 -29.45 -26.61
CA ASN A 70 -15.42 -29.42 -25.54
C ASN A 70 -14.95 -28.77 -24.21
N TYR A 71 -13.64 -28.56 -24.00
CA TYR A 71 -13.12 -27.90 -22.79
C TYR A 71 -12.81 -26.40 -22.95
N LYS A 72 -12.77 -25.89 -24.19
CA LYS A 72 -12.43 -24.49 -24.52
C LYS A 72 -13.61 -23.57 -24.23
N THR A 73 -13.86 -23.27 -22.96
CA THR A 73 -14.75 -22.16 -22.58
C THR A 73 -14.01 -20.83 -22.74
N SER A 74 -14.75 -19.73 -22.91
CA SER A 74 -14.15 -18.39 -22.92
C SER A 74 -13.38 -18.10 -21.64
N LEU A 75 -13.90 -18.52 -20.48
CA LEU A 75 -13.18 -18.42 -19.20
C LEU A 75 -11.90 -19.28 -19.17
N TYR A 76 -11.92 -20.49 -19.74
CA TYR A 76 -10.71 -21.31 -19.88
C TYR A 76 -9.63 -20.57 -20.67
N ASN A 77 -9.99 -19.93 -21.79
CA ASN A 77 -9.02 -19.19 -22.61
C ASN A 77 -8.46 -17.95 -21.91
N ILE A 78 -9.19 -17.34 -20.98
CA ILE A 78 -8.72 -16.20 -20.17
C ILE A 78 -7.71 -16.68 -19.11
N LEU A 79 -7.91 -17.88 -18.57
CA LEU A 79 -7.14 -18.39 -17.43
C LEU A 79 -6.01 -19.35 -17.82
N LYS A 80 -6.03 -19.92 -19.03
CA LYS A 80 -4.96 -20.81 -19.51
C LYS A 80 -3.62 -20.08 -19.47
N ASP A 81 -2.58 -20.82 -19.13
CA ASP A 81 -1.18 -20.34 -19.04
C ASP A 81 -0.88 -19.34 -17.90
N ARG A 82 -1.85 -19.06 -17.02
CA ARG A 82 -1.65 -18.16 -15.87
C ARG A 82 -1.45 -18.91 -14.57
N GLU A 83 -0.77 -18.26 -13.64
CA GLU A 83 -0.75 -18.68 -12.24
C GLU A 83 -2.12 -18.36 -11.63
N ILE A 84 -2.79 -19.37 -11.08
CA ILE A 84 -4.19 -19.22 -10.63
C ILE A 84 -4.27 -19.06 -9.11
N PHE A 85 -3.48 -19.85 -8.38
CA PHE A 85 -3.61 -19.97 -6.94
C PHE A 85 -2.58 -19.11 -6.22
N LEU A 86 -3.03 -18.49 -5.14
CA LEU A 86 -2.17 -17.79 -4.21
C LEU A 86 -1.37 -18.79 -3.38
N VAL A 87 -0.05 -18.67 -3.42
CA VAL A 87 0.89 -19.45 -2.60
C VAL A 87 1.97 -18.55 -2.00
N ASP A 88 2.59 -19.00 -0.90
CA ASP A 88 3.74 -18.33 -0.29
C ASP A 88 5.04 -18.54 -1.10
N LEU A 89 6.16 -18.00 -0.61
CA LEU A 89 7.49 -18.17 -1.22
C LEU A 89 8.00 -19.62 -1.25
N ARG A 90 7.40 -20.52 -0.46
CA ARG A 90 7.70 -21.96 -0.40
C ARG A 90 6.65 -22.79 -1.15
N ASN A 91 5.77 -22.16 -1.91
CA ASN A 91 4.63 -22.76 -2.62
C ASN A 91 3.55 -23.39 -1.72
N ASN A 92 3.44 -22.99 -0.45
CA ASN A 92 2.35 -23.42 0.42
C ASN A 92 1.09 -22.58 0.19
N SER A 93 -0.07 -23.23 0.27
CA SER A 93 -1.37 -22.54 0.21
C SER A 93 -1.73 -21.93 1.58
N PRO A 94 -2.58 -20.89 1.62
CA PRO A 94 -3.17 -20.41 2.87
C PRO A 94 -3.92 -21.53 3.60
N LYS A 95 -3.97 -21.45 4.93
CA LYS A 95 -4.71 -22.39 5.78
C LYS A 95 -5.92 -21.74 6.40
N LEU A 96 -7.01 -22.50 6.52
CA LEU A 96 -8.19 -22.14 7.27
C LEU A 96 -8.57 -23.33 8.17
N ASN A 97 -8.65 -23.09 9.49
CA ASN A 97 -8.88 -24.13 10.49
C ASN A 97 -7.89 -25.31 10.36
N GLY A 98 -6.59 -25.00 10.16
CA GLY A 98 -5.52 -25.99 10.01
C GLY A 98 -5.46 -26.73 8.68
N LYS A 99 -6.40 -26.48 7.75
CA LYS A 99 -6.46 -27.14 6.44
C LYS A 99 -6.09 -26.17 5.32
N GLU A 100 -5.34 -26.65 4.34
CA GLU A 100 -5.05 -25.86 3.14
C GLU A 100 -6.33 -25.52 2.39
N VAL A 101 -6.42 -24.27 1.95
CA VAL A 101 -7.54 -23.77 1.17
C VAL A 101 -7.10 -23.22 -0.18
N LYS A 102 -7.97 -23.33 -1.17
CA LYS A 102 -7.71 -22.84 -2.52
C LYS A 102 -8.16 -21.39 -2.64
N VAL A 103 -7.17 -20.51 -2.71
CA VAL A 103 -7.33 -19.06 -2.84
C VAL A 103 -6.86 -18.65 -4.23
N LEU A 104 -7.68 -17.88 -4.94
CA LEU A 104 -7.38 -17.39 -6.28
C LEU A 104 -6.70 -16.04 -6.20
N LEU A 105 -5.70 -15.79 -7.05
CA LEU A 105 -5.00 -14.50 -7.07
C LEU A 105 -5.92 -13.34 -7.45
N ALA A 106 -5.61 -12.15 -6.96
CA ALA A 106 -6.44 -10.94 -7.11
C ALA A 106 -6.78 -10.60 -8.57
N ASP A 107 -5.80 -10.72 -9.48
CA ASP A 107 -5.97 -10.53 -10.92
C ASP A 107 -6.93 -11.56 -11.50
N ILE A 108 -6.79 -12.83 -11.12
CA ILE A 108 -7.69 -13.92 -11.50
C ILE A 108 -9.11 -13.69 -10.96
N CYS A 109 -9.23 -13.20 -9.72
CA CYS A 109 -10.52 -12.81 -9.15
C CYS A 109 -11.21 -11.73 -9.99
N PHE A 110 -10.46 -10.71 -10.40
CA PHE A 110 -10.97 -9.64 -11.26
C PHE A 110 -11.41 -10.18 -12.62
N ASP A 111 -10.61 -11.02 -13.28
CA ASP A 111 -10.94 -11.58 -14.59
C ASP A 111 -12.18 -12.47 -14.56
N VAL A 112 -12.33 -13.27 -13.50
CA VAL A 112 -13.54 -14.09 -13.28
C VAL A 112 -14.77 -13.18 -13.08
N ALA A 113 -14.65 -12.14 -12.26
CA ALA A 113 -15.74 -11.18 -12.04
C ALA A 113 -16.10 -10.44 -13.33
N HIS A 114 -15.10 -10.00 -14.10
CA HIS A 114 -15.29 -9.33 -15.39
C HIS A 114 -15.99 -10.24 -16.40
N TYR A 115 -15.58 -11.51 -16.48
CA TYR A 115 -16.22 -12.51 -17.34
C TYR A 115 -17.71 -12.71 -17.02
N TYR A 116 -18.07 -12.87 -15.75
CA TYR A 116 -19.48 -13.05 -15.36
C TYR A 116 -20.27 -11.74 -15.43
N SER A 117 -19.65 -10.59 -15.21
CA SER A 117 -20.25 -9.28 -15.47
C SER A 117 -20.65 -9.15 -16.94
N GLY A 118 -19.76 -9.51 -17.87
CA GLY A 118 -20.06 -9.54 -19.32
C GLY A 118 -21.17 -10.51 -19.71
N LYS A 119 -21.52 -11.48 -18.85
CA LYS A 119 -22.66 -12.38 -19.01
C LYS A 119 -23.96 -11.87 -18.38
N GLY A 120 -23.96 -10.67 -17.81
CA GLY A 120 -25.15 -10.06 -17.21
C GLY A 120 -25.38 -10.40 -15.74
N TYR A 121 -24.41 -11.01 -15.05
CA TYR A 121 -24.53 -11.26 -13.61
C TYR A 121 -24.38 -9.95 -12.83
N LYS A 122 -25.46 -9.50 -12.19
CA LYS A 122 -25.51 -8.21 -11.45
C LYS A 122 -24.47 -8.14 -10.32
N ALA A 123 -24.32 -9.22 -9.55
CA ALA A 123 -23.34 -9.28 -8.45
C ALA A 123 -21.89 -9.19 -8.97
N ALA A 124 -21.61 -9.85 -10.08
CA ALA A 124 -20.32 -9.75 -10.76
C ALA A 124 -20.05 -8.32 -11.27
N HIS A 125 -21.06 -7.64 -11.83
CA HIS A 125 -20.93 -6.25 -12.28
C HIS A 125 -20.60 -5.29 -11.14
N GLN A 126 -21.27 -5.44 -9.99
CA GLN A 126 -20.97 -4.67 -8.78
C GLN A 126 -19.54 -4.94 -8.29
N THR A 127 -19.15 -6.22 -8.22
CA THR A 127 -17.79 -6.61 -7.81
C THR A 127 -16.72 -6.02 -8.73
N VAL A 128 -16.94 -6.01 -10.05
CA VAL A 128 -16.04 -5.36 -11.01
C VAL A 128 -15.98 -3.85 -10.80
N GLY A 129 -17.11 -3.21 -10.49
CA GLY A 129 -17.13 -1.78 -10.15
C GLY A 129 -16.32 -1.46 -8.90
N GLU A 130 -16.43 -2.26 -7.85
CA GLU A 130 -15.67 -2.08 -6.60
C GLU A 130 -14.17 -2.35 -6.79
N MET A 131 -13.82 -3.49 -7.41
CA MET A 131 -12.43 -3.84 -7.71
C MET A 131 -11.82 -2.89 -8.75
N GLY A 132 -12.60 -2.36 -9.69
CA GLY A 132 -12.14 -1.41 -10.70
C GLY A 132 -11.84 -0.03 -10.12
N ARG A 133 -12.65 0.44 -9.16
CA ARG A 133 -12.43 1.72 -8.47
C ARG A 133 -11.22 1.70 -7.54
N LEU A 134 -11.01 0.59 -6.84
CA LEU A 134 -9.95 0.48 -5.82
C LEU A 134 -8.66 -0.17 -6.37
N GLY A 135 -8.77 -0.96 -7.42
CA GLY A 135 -7.81 -2.00 -7.75
C GLY A 135 -8.10 -3.29 -6.99
N ALA A 136 -8.07 -4.44 -7.68
CA ALA A 136 -8.36 -5.74 -7.07
C ALA A 136 -7.49 -6.08 -5.85
N PRO A 137 -6.18 -5.77 -5.82
CA PRO A 137 -5.37 -5.96 -4.62
C PRO A 137 -5.83 -5.10 -3.44
N GLN A 138 -6.12 -3.81 -3.68
CA GLN A 138 -6.53 -2.89 -2.62
C GLN A 138 -7.90 -3.24 -2.06
N PHE A 139 -8.83 -3.68 -2.91
CA PHE A 139 -10.11 -4.24 -2.49
C PHE A 139 -9.89 -5.40 -1.49
N ILE A 140 -9.01 -6.35 -1.82
CA ILE A 140 -8.72 -7.50 -0.96
C ILE A 140 -8.01 -7.06 0.32
N PHE A 141 -7.09 -6.09 0.25
CA PHE A 141 -6.39 -5.57 1.42
C PHE A 141 -7.37 -5.02 2.45
N ILE A 142 -8.26 -4.12 2.03
CA ILE A 142 -9.31 -3.54 2.90
C ILE A 142 -10.16 -4.65 3.52
N LYS A 143 -10.64 -5.61 2.71
CA LYS A 143 -11.50 -6.70 3.17
C LYS A 143 -10.80 -7.72 4.07
N SER A 144 -9.49 -7.88 3.92
CA SER A 144 -8.66 -8.72 4.80
C SER A 144 -8.23 -8.03 6.09
N GLY A 145 -8.53 -6.74 6.26
CA GLY A 145 -7.94 -5.90 7.30
C GLY A 145 -6.42 -5.74 7.16
N PHE A 146 -5.86 -6.05 5.98
CA PHE A 146 -4.45 -5.85 5.69
C PHE A 146 -4.24 -4.39 5.37
N ASN A 147 -3.57 -3.67 6.26
CA ASN A 147 -3.05 -2.37 5.93
C ASN A 147 -1.65 -2.54 5.32
N PRO A 148 -1.44 -2.32 4.01
CA PRO A 148 -0.10 -2.33 3.43
C PRO A 148 0.84 -1.31 4.08
N GLN A 149 0.29 -0.30 4.78
CA GLN A 149 0.98 0.67 5.62
C GLN A 149 1.22 0.12 7.05
N ALA A 150 1.72 -1.11 7.17
CA ALA A 150 1.71 -1.84 8.45
C ALA A 150 2.62 -1.27 9.56
N ASN A 151 3.36 -0.20 9.33
CA ASN A 151 3.78 0.64 10.44
C ASN A 151 3.55 2.09 10.04
N SER A 152 2.71 2.80 10.77
CA SER A 152 2.70 4.25 10.79
C SER A 152 3.00 4.73 12.20
N VAL A 153 3.48 5.96 12.32
CA VAL A 153 3.70 6.59 13.62
C VAL A 153 3.28 8.05 13.53
N ILE A 154 2.53 8.50 14.53
CA ILE A 154 2.11 9.90 14.63
C ILE A 154 3.25 10.67 15.30
N LEU A 155 3.75 11.68 14.59
CA LEU A 155 4.84 12.54 15.00
C LEU A 155 4.44 13.97 14.70
N ASP A 156 4.32 14.81 15.73
CA ASP A 156 3.85 16.20 15.62
C ASP A 156 2.54 16.30 14.81
N GLU A 157 1.57 15.45 15.16
CA GLU A 157 0.24 15.38 14.51
C GLU A 157 0.24 14.89 13.04
N ILE A 158 1.42 14.58 12.48
CA ILE A 158 1.55 13.99 11.14
C ILE A 158 1.73 12.47 11.28
N GLU A 159 0.87 11.72 10.58
CA GLU A 159 1.04 10.27 10.44
C GLU A 159 2.11 9.98 9.39
N TYR A 160 3.25 9.43 9.80
CA TYR A 160 4.32 8.98 8.89
C TYR A 160 4.22 7.48 8.66
N LEU A 161 4.36 7.05 7.40
CA LEU A 161 4.62 5.65 7.08
C LEU A 161 6.02 5.29 7.55
N LEU A 162 6.15 4.14 8.19
CA LEU A 162 7.35 3.68 8.87
C LEU A 162 7.77 2.31 8.33
N ALA A 163 9.07 2.11 8.16
CA ALA A 163 9.66 0.80 7.98
C ALA A 163 10.84 0.63 8.91
N LYS A 164 10.98 -0.57 9.48
CA LYS A 164 12.06 -0.93 10.40
C LYS A 164 12.90 -2.05 9.77
N GLU A 165 14.22 -1.89 9.74
CA GLU A 165 15.15 -2.89 9.22
C GLU A 165 16.27 -3.12 10.23
N GLU A 166 16.40 -4.34 10.76
CA GLU A 166 17.53 -4.70 11.62
C GLU A 166 18.77 -4.93 10.76
N ILE A 167 19.89 -4.35 11.18
CA ILE A 167 21.17 -4.48 10.48
C ILE A 167 22.28 -4.87 11.43
N GLN A 168 23.22 -5.66 10.92
CA GLN A 168 24.48 -5.90 11.60
C GLN A 168 25.40 -4.68 11.41
N VAL A 169 25.72 -3.97 12.50
CA VAL A 169 26.59 -2.79 12.50
C VAL A 169 28.05 -3.21 12.68
N THR A 170 28.31 -4.13 13.60
CA THR A 170 29.60 -4.80 13.79
C THR A 170 29.36 -6.30 14.02
N LYS A 171 30.43 -7.11 14.09
CA LYS A 171 30.31 -8.55 14.36
C LYS A 171 29.53 -8.87 15.65
N SER A 172 29.54 -7.97 16.64
CA SER A 172 28.90 -8.14 17.95
C SER A 172 27.70 -7.23 18.20
N ARG A 173 27.31 -6.36 17.25
CA ARG A 173 26.26 -5.37 17.47
C ARG A 173 25.30 -5.30 16.30
N THR A 174 24.01 -5.45 16.58
CA THR A 174 22.92 -5.10 15.67
C THR A 174 22.38 -3.71 15.98
N GLY A 175 21.73 -3.09 14.99
CA GLY A 175 21.10 -1.78 15.10
C GLY A 175 19.85 -1.72 14.24
N MET A 176 18.89 -0.90 14.65
CA MET A 176 17.62 -0.74 13.95
C MET A 176 17.65 0.51 13.06
N ILE A 177 17.33 0.32 11.79
CA ILE A 177 17.08 1.41 10.85
C ILE A 177 15.60 1.74 10.84
N TRP A 178 15.29 3.03 10.92
CA TRP A 178 13.94 3.56 10.84
C TRP A 178 13.86 4.44 9.58
N LEU A 179 12.97 4.06 8.68
CA LEU A 179 12.71 4.74 7.41
C LEU A 179 11.32 5.34 7.46
N TYR A 180 11.19 6.60 7.04
CA TYR A 180 9.94 7.35 7.13
C TYR A 180 9.53 7.89 5.77
N THR A 181 8.23 7.85 5.48
CA THR A 181 7.62 8.55 4.35
C THR A 181 6.40 9.31 4.83
N ASN A 182 6.32 10.59 4.52
CA ASN A 182 5.11 11.37 4.71
C ASN A 182 4.09 10.94 3.62
N PRO A 183 2.96 10.34 3.99
CA PRO A 183 1.99 9.84 3.03
C PRO A 183 1.25 10.96 2.28
N ASN A 184 1.33 12.22 2.75
CA ASN A 184 0.65 13.36 2.14
C ASN A 184 1.56 14.09 1.14
N THR A 185 2.85 14.25 1.47
CA THR A 185 3.80 14.98 0.59
C THR A 185 4.69 14.07 -0.25
N GLY A 186 4.79 12.78 0.09
CA GLY A 186 5.75 11.85 -0.50
C GLY A 186 7.19 12.09 -0.04
N GLU A 187 7.46 13.13 0.75
CA GLU A 187 8.79 13.37 1.33
C GLU A 187 9.19 12.19 2.21
N CYS A 188 10.43 11.73 2.06
CA CYS A 188 10.91 10.56 2.78
C CYS A 188 12.32 10.77 3.35
N GLY A 189 12.67 9.97 4.35
CA GLY A 189 13.91 10.17 5.09
C GLY A 189 14.26 9.04 6.03
N ILE A 190 15.40 9.19 6.70
CA ILE A 190 15.97 8.22 7.64
C ILE A 190 16.05 8.86 9.02
N GLY A 191 15.71 8.10 10.07
CA GLY A 191 15.89 8.56 11.44
C GLY A 191 17.35 8.89 11.73
N LEU A 192 17.63 10.03 12.37
CA LEU A 192 18.99 10.51 12.63
C LEU A 192 19.86 9.47 13.38
N LYS A 193 19.28 8.75 14.36
CA LYS A 193 19.97 7.68 15.09
C LYS A 193 20.31 6.49 14.17
N SER A 194 19.47 6.20 13.19
CA SER A 194 19.72 5.11 12.22
C SER A 194 20.92 5.37 11.33
N LEU A 195 21.22 6.65 11.02
CA LEU A 195 22.43 7.01 10.26
C LEU A 195 23.71 6.58 10.99
N THR A 196 23.74 6.59 12.33
CA THR A 196 24.88 6.10 13.10
C THR A 196 25.17 4.62 12.81
N HIS A 197 24.12 3.80 12.68
CA HIS A 197 24.21 2.38 12.38
C HIS A 197 24.61 2.13 10.93
N ILE A 198 23.96 2.81 9.99
CA ILE A 198 24.26 2.72 8.55
C ILE A 198 25.70 3.13 8.26
N CYS A 199 26.19 4.16 8.93
CA CYS A 199 27.57 4.64 8.79
C CYS A 199 28.60 3.75 9.52
N GLY A 200 28.23 2.56 9.99
CA GLY A 200 29.16 1.61 10.63
C GLY A 200 29.48 1.95 12.08
N GLY A 201 28.50 2.47 12.82
CA GLY A 201 28.64 2.79 14.25
C GLY A 201 29.33 4.12 14.54
N VAL A 202 29.30 5.05 13.60
CA VAL A 202 29.85 6.41 13.77
C VAL A 202 29.10 7.14 14.88
N ALA A 203 29.83 7.92 15.69
CA ALA A 203 29.22 8.66 16.78
C ALA A 203 28.19 9.67 16.28
N LEU A 204 27.06 9.80 16.97
CA LEU A 204 25.98 10.72 16.59
C LEU A 204 26.46 12.15 16.35
N LYS A 205 27.38 12.64 17.20
CA LYS A 205 28.00 13.97 17.05
C LYS A 205 28.67 14.16 15.69
N GLN A 206 29.40 13.14 15.20
CA GLN A 206 30.09 13.21 13.91
C GLN A 206 29.10 13.21 12.74
N VAL A 207 27.99 12.46 12.86
CA VAL A 207 26.90 12.47 11.86
C VAL A 207 26.27 13.86 11.79
N ILE A 208 25.96 14.47 12.95
CA ILE A 208 25.39 15.82 13.03
C ILE A 208 26.34 16.84 12.39
N THR A 209 27.63 16.83 12.73
CA THR A 209 28.61 17.74 12.12
C THR A 209 28.70 17.59 10.60
N CYS A 210 28.58 16.36 10.07
CA CYS A 210 28.53 16.13 8.63
C CYS A 210 27.29 16.76 7.97
N ILE A 211 26.13 16.63 8.63
CA ILE A 211 24.87 17.22 8.15
C ILE A 211 24.93 18.75 8.20
N GLU A 212 25.51 19.33 9.26
CA GLU A 212 25.69 20.78 9.41
C GLU A 212 26.62 21.38 8.35
N GLN A 213 27.59 20.61 7.85
CA GLN A 213 28.49 21.01 6.77
C GLN A 213 27.86 20.87 5.37
N HIS A 214 26.66 20.31 5.26
CA HIS A 214 25.97 20.16 3.98
C HIS A 214 25.48 21.52 3.44
N GLN A 215 25.51 21.70 2.12
CA GLN A 215 25.07 22.96 1.48
C GLN A 215 23.60 23.29 1.82
N GLU A 216 22.77 22.25 1.93
CA GLU A 216 21.35 22.36 2.28
C GLU A 216 21.04 22.08 3.76
N HIS A 217 21.99 22.28 4.69
CA HIS A 217 21.80 21.96 6.12
C HIS A 217 20.51 22.56 6.73
N ASN A 218 20.10 23.75 6.29
CA ASN A 218 18.86 24.41 6.73
C ASN A 218 17.58 23.64 6.36
N LYS A 219 17.65 22.69 5.41
CA LYS A 219 16.55 21.82 4.97
C LYS A 219 16.86 20.34 5.24
N ALA A 220 17.84 20.05 6.10
CA ALA A 220 18.30 18.70 6.39
C ALA A 220 17.25 17.81 7.03
N PHE A 221 16.30 18.40 7.75
CA PHE A 221 15.34 17.67 8.54
C PHE A 221 13.93 17.86 7.99
N ILE A 222 13.25 16.74 7.75
CA ILE A 222 11.79 16.71 7.58
C ILE A 222 11.12 16.99 8.93
N ARG A 223 11.76 16.52 10.02
CA ARG A 223 11.33 16.74 11.39
C ARG A 223 12.54 16.86 12.30
N THR A 224 12.47 17.78 13.26
CA THR A 224 13.46 17.97 14.33
C THR A 224 12.96 17.40 15.67
N GLY A 225 13.86 17.19 16.63
CA GLY A 225 13.52 16.70 17.98
C GLY A 225 14.09 15.33 18.30
N ALA A 226 13.49 14.61 19.26
CA ALA A 226 14.00 13.34 19.76
C ALA A 226 14.04 12.22 18.69
N ASP A 227 13.07 12.26 17.77
CA ASP A 227 12.95 11.36 16.62
C ASP A 227 13.14 12.15 15.31
N ALA A 228 14.24 12.90 15.24
CA ALA A 228 14.57 13.69 14.05
C ALA A 228 14.70 12.81 12.80
N ILE A 229 14.09 13.27 11.70
CA ILE A 229 14.06 12.58 10.40
C ILE A 229 14.91 13.40 9.44
N VAL A 230 16.04 12.84 9.00
CA VAL A 230 16.91 13.45 7.99
C VAL A 230 16.34 13.16 6.61
N ARG A 231 16.20 14.21 5.79
CA ARG A 231 15.71 14.10 4.42
C ARG A 231 16.58 13.15 3.60
N SER A 232 15.96 12.37 2.73
CA SER A 232 16.59 11.27 1.99
C SER A 232 17.85 11.69 1.22
N ASN A 233 17.85 12.80 0.50
CA ASN A 233 19.03 13.31 -0.22
C ASN A 233 20.22 13.55 0.73
N ILE A 234 19.99 14.24 1.84
CA ILE A 234 21.03 14.60 2.82
C ILE A 234 21.48 13.37 3.61
N ALA A 235 20.55 12.45 3.89
CA ALA A 235 20.87 11.15 4.46
C ALA A 235 21.80 10.36 3.52
N TYR A 236 21.52 10.34 2.22
CA TYR A 236 22.38 9.69 1.23
C TYR A 236 23.78 10.32 1.20
N ASP A 237 23.87 11.64 1.11
CA ASP A 237 25.16 12.35 1.05
C ASP A 237 26.00 12.12 2.31
N THR A 238 25.35 12.07 3.47
CA THR A 238 26.01 11.72 4.75
C THR A 238 26.58 10.29 4.70
N ILE A 239 25.80 9.32 4.22
CA ILE A 239 26.25 7.93 4.08
C ILE A 239 27.40 7.83 3.06
N TYR A 240 27.29 8.54 1.95
CA TYR A 240 28.30 8.59 0.90
C TYR A 240 29.62 9.17 1.43
N TYR A 241 29.56 10.28 2.19
CA TYR A 241 30.71 10.89 2.83
C TYR A 241 31.48 9.88 3.69
N PHE A 242 30.82 9.17 4.61
CA PHE A 242 31.49 8.19 5.47
C PHE A 242 31.99 6.95 4.71
N GLY A 243 31.37 6.59 3.59
CA GLY A 243 31.79 5.47 2.74
C GLY A 243 33.02 5.77 1.88
N HIS A 244 33.14 7.01 1.38
CA HIS A 244 34.09 7.35 0.31
C HIS A 244 35.07 8.47 0.66
N GLN A 245 34.62 9.49 1.41
CA GLN A 245 35.37 10.73 1.61
C GLN A 245 36.03 10.80 3.00
N ALA A 246 35.34 10.37 4.05
CA ALA A 246 35.84 10.40 5.42
C ALA A 246 37.05 9.48 5.63
N LYS A 247 37.95 9.87 6.54
CA LYS A 247 39.06 9.04 7.01
C LYS A 247 38.89 8.76 8.52
N PRO A 248 38.83 7.49 8.96
CA PRO A 248 38.83 6.27 8.17
C PRO A 248 37.49 6.01 7.45
N ARG A 249 37.57 5.47 6.24
CA ARG A 249 36.40 5.06 5.46
C ARG A 249 35.66 3.91 6.14
N LYS A 250 34.34 3.92 6.06
CA LYS A 250 33.48 2.91 6.68
C LYS A 250 32.94 1.96 5.62
N THR A 251 33.36 0.69 5.68
CA THR A 251 32.93 -0.35 4.73
C THR A 251 31.42 -0.50 4.69
N LYS A 252 30.76 -0.46 5.87
CA LYS A 252 29.31 -0.55 5.97
C LYS A 252 28.60 0.62 5.27
N ALA A 253 29.12 1.84 5.45
CA ALA A 253 28.58 3.02 4.79
C ALA A 253 28.72 2.90 3.26
N LYS A 254 29.85 2.35 2.77
CA LYS A 254 30.08 2.08 1.35
C LYS A 254 29.08 1.07 0.76
N GLU A 255 28.80 -0.02 1.48
CA GLU A 255 27.77 -1.01 1.09
C GLU A 255 26.39 -0.36 0.97
N TRP A 256 26.01 0.46 1.96
CA TRP A 256 24.73 1.15 1.98
C TRP A 256 24.62 2.25 0.93
N ALA A 257 25.70 2.98 0.64
CA ALA A 257 25.73 3.98 -0.44
C ALA A 257 25.47 3.34 -1.82
N ALA A 258 25.98 2.12 -2.05
CA ALA A 258 25.68 1.36 -3.26
C ALA A 258 24.22 0.90 -3.31
N LYS A 259 23.68 0.42 -2.17
CA LYS A 259 22.28 -0.04 -2.05
C LYS A 259 21.27 1.10 -2.18
N LEU A 260 21.61 2.31 -1.74
CA LEU A 260 20.72 3.47 -1.65
C LEU A 260 20.92 4.50 -2.76
N GLN A 261 21.49 4.13 -3.91
CA GLN A 261 21.64 5.06 -5.05
C GLN A 261 20.30 5.72 -5.45
N GLN A 262 19.21 4.97 -5.35
CA GLN A 262 17.84 5.49 -5.50
C GLN A 262 17.14 5.46 -4.13
N ILE A 263 17.63 6.28 -3.20
CA ILE A 263 17.20 6.26 -1.80
C ILE A 263 15.69 6.48 -1.63
N ASP A 264 15.08 7.37 -2.43
CA ASP A 264 13.65 7.66 -2.34
C ASP A 264 12.82 6.44 -2.74
N THR A 265 13.12 5.85 -3.89
CA THR A 265 12.48 4.62 -4.37
C THR A 265 12.64 3.48 -3.36
N TYR A 266 13.83 3.36 -2.75
CA TYR A 266 14.07 2.36 -1.71
C TYR A 266 13.17 2.59 -0.49
N ILE A 267 13.12 3.82 0.03
CA ILE A 267 12.33 4.15 1.22
C ILE A 267 10.84 4.01 0.93
N HIS A 268 10.35 4.50 -0.21
CA HIS A 268 8.95 4.35 -0.62
C HIS A 268 8.54 2.88 -0.74
N HIS A 269 9.36 2.07 -1.40
CA HIS A 269 9.11 0.63 -1.49
C HIS A 269 9.05 -0.02 -0.10
N LYS A 270 10.00 0.30 0.78
CA LYS A 270 10.07 -0.27 2.15
C LYS A 270 8.91 0.18 3.04
N THR A 271 8.52 1.44 2.95
CA THR A 271 7.39 2.02 3.70
C THR A 271 6.03 1.67 3.09
N GLY A 272 6.01 1.08 1.89
CA GLY A 272 4.78 0.75 1.19
C GLY A 272 4.04 1.97 0.64
N TYR A 273 4.74 3.08 0.43
CA TYR A 273 4.19 4.27 -0.21
C TYR A 273 3.86 3.98 -1.68
N ALA A 274 2.65 4.33 -2.10
CA ALA A 274 2.18 4.25 -3.48
C ALA A 274 1.63 5.62 -3.88
N GLU A 275 2.15 6.17 -4.97
CA GLU A 275 1.87 7.54 -5.46
C GLU A 275 0.40 7.76 -5.82
N VAL A 276 -0.34 6.70 -6.14
CA VAL A 276 -1.80 6.71 -6.44
C VAL A 276 -2.64 7.22 -5.26
N ASN A 277 -2.12 7.17 -4.02
CA ASN A 277 -2.78 7.78 -2.86
C ASN A 277 -2.76 9.32 -2.89
N ARG A 278 -2.01 9.94 -3.79
CA ARG A 278 -1.86 11.39 -3.87
C ARG A 278 -3.01 12.06 -4.64
N GLU A 279 -3.40 11.52 -5.79
CA GLU A 279 -4.52 12.07 -6.58
C GLU A 279 -5.85 12.06 -5.80
N SER A 280 -6.16 10.95 -5.14
CA SER A 280 -7.39 10.85 -4.32
C SER A 280 -7.36 11.74 -3.06
N LYS A 281 -6.18 11.99 -2.49
CA LYS A 281 -6.02 12.88 -1.33
C LYS A 281 -5.96 14.35 -1.72
N ASP A 282 -5.37 14.70 -2.86
CA ASP A 282 -5.32 16.07 -3.37
C ASP A 282 -6.73 16.54 -3.75
N GLU A 283 -7.56 15.66 -4.32
CA GLU A 283 -8.99 15.92 -4.49
C GLU A 283 -9.70 16.15 -3.14
N LEU A 284 -9.38 15.36 -2.12
CA LEU A 284 -9.94 15.49 -0.77
C LEU A 284 -9.49 16.80 -0.08
N ILE A 285 -8.21 17.16 -0.19
CA ILE A 285 -7.61 18.38 0.34
C ILE A 285 -8.21 19.59 -0.38
N ALA A 286 -8.35 19.54 -1.70
CA ALA A 286 -8.99 20.59 -2.48
C ALA A 286 -10.49 20.73 -2.14
N ALA A 287 -11.17 19.63 -1.82
CA ALA A 287 -12.55 19.65 -1.33
C ALA A 287 -12.64 20.25 0.09
N GLN A 288 -11.73 19.89 0.99
CA GLN A 288 -11.65 20.45 2.34
C GLN A 288 -11.30 21.94 2.34
N GLN A 289 -10.38 22.39 1.48
CA GLN A 289 -10.04 23.80 1.33
C GLN A 289 -11.22 24.62 0.82
N ARG A 290 -11.98 24.09 -0.16
CA ARG A 290 -13.23 24.69 -0.64
C ARG A 290 -14.26 24.82 0.49
N GLU A 291 -14.40 23.82 1.34
CA GLU A 291 -15.33 23.87 2.47
C GLU A 291 -14.86 24.83 3.57
N ILE A 292 -13.55 24.91 3.86
CA ILE A 292 -12.99 25.90 4.79
C ILE A 292 -13.21 27.33 4.28
N GLU A 293 -13.00 27.59 2.99
CA GLU A 293 -13.29 28.90 2.39
C GLU A 293 -14.78 29.25 2.46
N ARG A 294 -15.66 28.27 2.20
CA ARG A 294 -17.10 28.43 2.34
C ARG A 294 -17.49 28.77 3.77
N LEU A 295 -17.00 28.02 4.75
CA LEU A 295 -17.27 28.26 6.17
C LEU A 295 -16.74 29.62 6.60
N ARG A 296 -15.56 30.05 6.13
CA ARG A 296 -15.03 31.40 6.36
C ARG A 296 -15.92 32.49 5.75
N LYS A 297 -16.41 32.31 4.52
CA LYS A 297 -17.37 33.23 3.89
C LYS A 297 -18.69 33.28 4.67
N GLN A 298 -19.20 32.12 5.12
CA GLN A 298 -20.40 32.06 5.95
C GLN A 298 -20.19 32.73 7.31
N LEU A 299 -19.06 32.53 7.98
CA LEU A 299 -18.71 33.23 9.22
C LEU A 299 -18.56 34.74 9.03
N GLY A 300 -17.95 35.18 7.92
CA GLY A 300 -17.91 36.61 7.55
C GLY A 300 -19.30 37.23 7.37
N LEU A 301 -20.27 36.44 6.89
CA LEU A 301 -21.67 36.86 6.74
C LEU A 301 -22.45 36.90 8.07
N TYR A 302 -22.01 36.19 9.11
CA TYR A 302 -22.60 36.29 10.46
C TYR A 302 -22.27 37.61 11.16
N ASN A 303 -21.19 38.29 10.77
CA ASN A 303 -20.81 39.60 11.30
C ASN A 303 -21.55 40.78 10.65
N ALA A 304 -22.35 40.55 9.61
CA ALA A 304 -23.13 41.59 8.94
C ALA A 304 -24.62 41.53 9.37
N GLY A 305 -25.15 42.68 9.81
CA GLY A 305 -26.52 42.83 10.31
C GLY A 305 -27.64 42.49 9.30
N GLY A 306 -28.81 42.16 9.84
CA GLY A 306 -29.96 41.56 9.15
C GLY A 306 -30.60 42.40 8.05
N LEU A 307 -30.22 42.12 6.81
CA LEU A 307 -31.03 42.00 5.58
C LEU A 307 -30.12 41.50 4.45
N VAL A 308 -28.88 42.04 4.41
CA VAL A 308 -27.77 41.64 3.54
C VAL A 308 -27.45 40.15 3.70
N ARG A 309 -27.57 39.65 4.94
CA ARG A 309 -27.34 38.24 5.30
C ARG A 309 -28.26 37.26 4.56
N TRP A 310 -29.54 37.58 4.36
CA TRP A 310 -30.49 36.67 3.70
C TRP A 310 -30.33 36.64 2.19
N HIS A 311 -30.10 37.79 1.54
CA HIS A 311 -29.85 37.85 0.10
C HIS A 311 -28.56 37.12 -0.30
N PHE A 312 -27.51 37.19 0.52
CA PHE A 312 -26.24 36.50 0.22
C PHE A 312 -26.29 34.99 0.49
N LEU A 313 -27.01 34.55 1.53
CA LEU A 313 -27.28 33.13 1.78
C LEU A 313 -28.12 32.48 0.67
N LEU A 314 -29.09 33.21 0.11
CA LEU A 314 -29.89 32.75 -1.03
C LEU A 314 -29.05 32.69 -2.33
N GLY A 315 -28.20 33.68 -2.60
CA GLY A 315 -27.32 33.65 -3.77
C GLY A 315 -26.34 32.48 -3.77
N THR A 316 -25.66 32.24 -2.63
CA THR A 316 -24.70 31.13 -2.50
C THR A 316 -25.33 29.74 -2.53
N THR A 317 -26.61 29.61 -2.18
CA THR A 317 -27.35 28.33 -2.30
C THR A 317 -27.90 28.10 -3.71
N LEU A 318 -28.19 29.18 -4.46
CA LEU A 318 -28.65 29.11 -5.85
C LEU A 318 -27.51 28.79 -6.83
N ASP A 319 -26.33 29.40 -6.67
CA ASP A 319 -25.15 29.09 -7.50
C ASP A 319 -24.77 27.61 -7.41
N HIS A 320 -24.96 26.97 -6.25
CA HIS A 320 -24.70 25.55 -6.07
C HIS A 320 -25.72 24.64 -6.78
N LYS A 321 -27.01 25.05 -6.86
CA LYS A 321 -28.05 24.24 -7.52
C LYS A 321 -28.06 24.38 -9.04
N PHE A 322 -27.55 25.49 -9.58
CA PHE A 322 -27.67 25.82 -11.01
C PHE A 322 -26.34 26.05 -11.74
N GLY A 323 -25.19 26.07 -11.05
CA GLY A 323 -23.86 26.31 -11.63
C GLY A 323 -23.27 25.19 -12.49
N GLY A 324 -24.11 24.39 -13.15
CA GLY A 324 -23.73 23.31 -14.08
C GLY A 324 -24.28 23.45 -15.50
N SER A 325 -25.10 24.47 -15.80
CA SER A 325 -25.67 24.64 -17.15
C SER A 325 -25.41 26.04 -17.69
N GLY A 326 -24.28 26.20 -18.37
CA GLY A 326 -23.92 27.40 -19.10
C GLY A 326 -23.31 27.06 -20.47
N HIS A 327 -24.13 26.54 -21.37
CA HIS A 327 -23.91 26.67 -22.82
C HIS A 327 -24.96 27.63 -23.36
N VAL A 328 -24.51 28.83 -23.71
CA VAL A 328 -24.98 29.60 -24.88
C VAL A 328 -23.73 30.15 -25.55
#